data_AF-A0A3C1F2B0-F1
#
_entry.id   AF-A0A3C1F2B0-F1
#
_cell.length_a   1.000
_cell.length_b   1.000
_cell.length_c   1.000
_cell.angle_alpha   90.00
_cell.angle_beta   90.00
_cell.angle_gamma   90.00
#
_symmetry.space_group_name_H-M   'P 1'
#
loop_
_entity.id
_entity.type
_entity.pdbx_description
1 polymer ?
#
loop_
_entity_poly.entity_id
_entity_poly.type
_entity_poly.pdbx_seq_one_letter_code
_entity_poly.pdbx_strand_id
1 'polypeptide(L)'
;RWAPSGRKLIMLGAFNLIPIPPLDGSKILMSFLPDGAQRSLAWLERYGFAMLILLLFTGWLNPLIALTERFIYSVLGLLLSLFR
;
A
#
# COMPACT_ATOMS: atom_id res chain seq x y z
N ARG A 1 14.50 22.43 -26.39
CA ARG A 1 14.80 22.83 -24.99
C ARG A 1 13.65 22.41 -24.09
N TRP A 2 13.56 21.12 -23.76
CA TRP A 2 12.67 20.62 -22.73
C TRP A 2 13.55 20.20 -21.55
N ALA A 3 14.11 21.18 -20.84
CA ALA A 3 14.73 20.89 -19.56
C ALA A 3 13.59 20.81 -18.54
N PRO A 4 13.26 19.64 -17.98
CA PRO A 4 12.28 19.56 -16.92
C PRO A 4 12.72 20.48 -15.78
N SER A 5 11.88 21.46 -15.46
CA SER A 5 12.08 22.35 -14.31
C SER A 5 12.40 21.51 -13.07
N GLY A 6 13.53 21.73 -12.40
CA GLY A 6 14.05 20.88 -11.31
C GLY A 6 13.02 20.54 -10.22
N ARG A 7 12.02 21.40 -10.00
CA ARG A 7 10.88 21.13 -9.10
C ARG A 7 10.10 19.86 -9.45
N LYS A 8 9.91 19.57 -10.74
CA LYS A 8 9.16 18.39 -11.22
C LYS A 8 9.91 17.08 -10.91
N LEU A 9 11.24 17.09 -11.03
CA LEU A 9 12.10 15.96 -10.68
C LEU A 9 12.07 15.68 -9.17
N ILE A 10 12.13 16.75 -8.36
CA ILE A 10 12.06 16.63 -6.89
C ILE A 10 10.68 16.08 -6.47
N MET A 11 9.59 16.58 -7.06
CA MET A 11 8.25 16.07 -6.79
C MET A 11 8.08 14.60 -7.20
N LEU A 12 8.58 14.20 -8.38
CA LEU A 12 8.54 12.81 -8.84
C LEU A 12 9.40 11.89 -7.95
N GLY A 13 10.58 12.34 -7.53
CA GLY A 13 11.44 11.61 -6.59
C GLY A 13 10.80 11.44 -5.21
N ALA A 14 10.20 12.50 -4.67
CA ALA A 14 9.48 12.45 -3.40
C ALA A 14 8.26 11.52 -3.48
N PHE A 15 7.51 11.53 -4.58
CA PHE A 15 6.39 10.64 -4.80
C PHE A 15 6.84 9.18 -4.91
N ASN A 16 7.95 8.90 -5.60
CA ASN A 16 8.52 7.55 -5.69
C ASN A 16 9.04 6.99 -4.36
N LEU A 17 9.28 7.82 -3.34
CA LEU A 17 9.69 7.36 -2.00
C LEU A 17 8.50 6.95 -1.12
N ILE A 18 7.27 7.23 -1.53
CA ILE A 18 6.07 6.85 -0.78
C ILE A 18 5.92 5.31 -0.91
N PRO A 19 5.82 4.57 0.22
CA PRO A 19 5.76 3.12 0.21
C PRO A 19 4.36 2.60 -0.15
N ILE A 20 3.87 2.98 -1.34
CA ILE A 20 2.61 2.53 -1.91
C ILE A 20 2.93 1.86 -3.26
N PRO A 21 2.68 0.55 -3.44
CA PRO A 21 2.79 -0.08 -4.75
C PRO A 21 1.92 0.67 -5.77
N PRO A 22 2.39 0.98 -7.00
CA PRO A 22 3.56 0.48 -7.73
C PRO A 22 4.83 1.36 -7.64
N LEU A 23 4.93 2.26 -6.66
CA LEU A 23 6.04 3.22 -6.52
C LEU A 23 7.31 2.52 -6.01
N ASP A 24 8.49 2.94 -6.48
CA ASP A 24 9.77 2.26 -6.18
C ASP A 24 10.11 2.20 -4.68
N GLY A 25 9.65 3.15 -3.88
CA GLY A 25 9.82 3.19 -2.42
C GLY A 25 9.10 2.06 -1.70
N SER A 26 8.04 1.49 -2.30
CA SER A 26 7.38 0.31 -1.76
C SER A 26 8.29 -0.93 -1.77
N LYS A 27 9.20 -1.05 -2.75
CA LYS A 27 10.18 -2.15 -2.87
C LYS A 27 11.23 -2.13 -1.77
N ILE A 28 11.63 -0.93 -1.34
CA ILE A 28 12.53 -0.75 -0.19
C ILE A 28 11.84 -1.23 1.09
N LEU A 29 10.55 -0.91 1.27
CA LEU A 29 9.79 -1.45 2.39
C LEU A 29 9.67 -2.98 2.31
N MET A 30 9.48 -3.55 1.10
CA MET A 30 9.43 -5.00 0.91
C MET A 30 10.71 -5.70 1.39
N SER A 31 11.89 -5.11 1.15
CA SER A 31 13.16 -5.73 1.58
C SER A 31 13.35 -5.77 3.09
N PHE A 32 12.58 -4.99 3.85
CA PHE A 32 12.55 -5.06 5.32
C PHE A 32 11.42 -5.96 5.86
N LEU A 33 10.51 -6.41 5.00
CA LEU A 33 9.43 -7.32 5.38
C LEU A 33 9.92 -8.78 5.32
N PRO A 34 9.46 -9.66 6.23
CA PRO A 34 9.80 -11.08 6.20
C PRO A 34 9.35 -11.78 4.90
N ASP A 35 10.08 -12.79 4.44
CA ASP A 35 9.92 -13.46 3.13
C ASP A 35 8.49 -13.92 2.80
N GLY A 36 7.70 -14.27 3.81
CA GLY A 36 6.29 -14.63 3.64
C GLY A 36 5.44 -13.44 3.17
N ALA A 37 5.70 -12.25 3.71
CA ALA A 37 4.98 -11.03 3.39
C ALA A 37 5.44 -10.44 2.04
N GLN A 38 6.72 -10.62 1.67
CA GLN A 38 7.25 -10.23 0.36
C GLN A 38 6.52 -10.96 -0.78
N ARG A 39 6.30 -12.27 -0.64
CA ARG A 39 5.57 -13.05 -1.65
C ARG A 39 4.15 -12.56 -1.79
N SER A 40 3.41 -12.44 -0.69
CA SER A 40 2.03 -11.94 -0.75
C SER A 40 1.92 -10.56 -1.39
N LEU A 41 2.89 -9.68 -1.15
CA LEU A 41 2.89 -8.34 -1.70
C LEU A 41 3.25 -8.31 -3.20
N ALA A 42 4.15 -9.19 -3.66
CA ALA A 42 4.45 -9.37 -5.07
C ALA A 42 3.25 -9.96 -5.86
N TRP A 43 2.51 -10.89 -5.26
CA TRP A 43 1.24 -11.39 -5.82
C TRP A 43 0.19 -10.27 -5.86
N LEU A 44 0.14 -9.42 -4.83
CA LEU A 44 -0.75 -8.27 -4.75
C LEU A 44 -0.37 -7.16 -5.74
N GLU A 45 0.91 -6.93 -6.05
CA GLU A 45 1.30 -6.00 -7.10
C GLU A 45 0.86 -6.50 -8.48
N ARG A 46 1.09 -7.80 -8.76
CA ARG A 46 0.82 -8.38 -10.08
C ARG A 46 -0.67 -8.59 -10.35
N TYR A 47 -1.42 -9.02 -9.35
CA TYR A 47 -2.84 -9.34 -9.49
C TYR A 47 -3.77 -8.36 -8.78
N GLY A 48 -3.25 -7.50 -7.91
CA GLY A 48 -4.08 -6.59 -7.11
C GLY A 48 -4.89 -5.64 -7.97
N PHE A 49 -4.37 -5.15 -9.09
CA PHE A 49 -5.17 -4.29 -9.97
C PHE A 49 -6.36 -5.05 -10.61
N ALA A 50 -6.12 -6.24 -11.14
CA ALA A 50 -7.17 -7.08 -11.72
C ALA A 50 -8.18 -7.59 -10.67
N MET A 51 -7.68 -7.95 -9.49
CA MET A 51 -8.48 -8.42 -8.36
C MET A 51 -9.32 -7.27 -7.79
N LEU A 52 -8.77 -6.06 -7.67
CA LEU A 52 -9.48 -4.89 -7.20
C LEU A 52 -10.60 -4.48 -8.17
N ILE A 53 -10.38 -4.56 -9.49
CA ILE A 53 -11.44 -4.42 -10.50
C ILE A 53 -12.52 -5.49 -10.30
N LEU A 54 -12.14 -6.76 -10.15
CA LEU A 54 -13.09 -7.86 -9.93
C LEU A 54 -13.92 -7.66 -8.65
N LEU A 55 -13.28 -7.29 -7.55
CA LEU A 55 -13.97 -7.01 -6.27
C LEU A 55 -14.88 -5.80 -6.35
N LEU A 56 -14.52 -4.79 -7.15
CA LEU A 56 -15.33 -3.60 -7.37
C LEU A 56 -16.60 -3.97 -8.14
N PHE A 57 -16.46 -4.75 -9.22
CA PHE A 57 -17.59 -5.21 -10.03
C PHE A 57 -18.51 -6.18 -9.28
N THR A 58 -17.96 -7.02 -8.40
CA THR A 58 -18.74 -8.01 -7.65
C THR A 58 -19.30 -7.46 -6.33
N GLY A 59 -18.90 -6.25 -5.92
CA GLY A 59 -19.34 -5.63 -4.65
C GLY A 59 -18.68 -6.20 -3.39
N TRP A 60 -17.75 -7.15 -3.53
CA TRP A 60 -17.01 -7.78 -2.43
C TRP A 60 -15.95 -6.87 -1.80
N LEU A 61 -15.72 -5.71 -2.41
CA LEU A 61 -14.82 -4.69 -1.86
C LEU A 61 -15.32 -4.18 -0.50
N ASN A 62 -16.63 -4.00 -0.32
CA ASN A 62 -17.22 -3.50 0.93
C ASN A 62 -16.96 -4.41 2.15
N PRO A 63 -17.24 -5.73 2.12
CA PRO A 63 -16.95 -6.60 3.26
C PRO A 63 -15.44 -6.73 3.52
N LEU A 64 -14.60 -6.67 2.49
CA LEU A 64 -13.13 -6.67 2.64
C LEU A 64 -12.63 -5.41 3.36
N ILE A 65 -13.15 -4.24 2.98
CA ILE A 65 -12.84 -2.97 3.65
C ILE A 65 -13.29 -3.04 5.11
N ALA A 66 -14.52 -3.46 5.38
CA ALA A 66 -15.06 -3.54 6.74
C ALA A 66 -14.25 -4.48 7.65
N LEU A 67 -13.76 -5.61 7.12
CA LEU A 67 -12.86 -6.52 7.84
C LEU A 67 -11.53 -5.83 8.20
N THR A 68 -10.96 -5.13 7.23
CA THR A 68 -9.68 -4.42 7.39
C THR A 68 -9.80 -3.27 8.38
N GLU A 69 -10.87 -2.49 8.30
CA GLU A 69 -11.17 -1.41 9.25
C GLU A 69 -11.30 -1.93 10.68
N ARG A 70 -12.05 -3.02 10.88
CA ARG A 70 -12.19 -3.66 12.20
C ARG A 70 -10.84 -4.09 12.76
N PHE A 71 -9.98 -4.66 11.91
CA PHE A 71 -8.64 -5.04 12.32
C PHE A 71 -7.80 -3.82 12.72
N ILE A 72 -7.79 -2.76 11.91
CA ILE A 72 -7.08 -1.51 12.20
C ILE A 72 -7.55 -0.91 13.53
N TYR A 73 -8.86 -0.73 13.71
CA TYR A 73 -9.43 -0.18 14.95
C TYR A 73 -9.13 -1.08 16.16
N SER A 74 -9.08 -2.41 15.98
CA SER A 74 -8.70 -3.32 17.06
C SER A 74 -7.24 -3.13 17.49
N VAL A 75 -6.30 -3.01 16.54
CA VAL A 75 -4.88 -2.80 16.83
C VAL A 75 -4.65 -1.42 17.44
N LEU A 76 -5.28 -0.38 16.88
CA LEU A 76 -5.23 0.98 17.43
C LEU A 76 -5.81 1.02 18.84
N GLY A 77 -6.94 0.37 19.08
CA GLY A 77 -7.55 0.27 20.41
C GLY A 77 -6.65 -0.45 21.41
N LEU A 78 -6.00 -1.53 20.99
CA LEU A 78 -5.04 -2.28 21.81
C LEU A 78 -3.82 -1.40 22.14
N LEU A 79 -3.25 -0.71 21.15
CA LEU A 79 -2.15 0.22 21.37
C LEU A 79 -2.53 1.35 22.32
N LEU A 80 -3.66 2.02 22.08
CA LEU A 80 -4.16 3.08 22.95
C LEU A 80 -4.42 2.58 24.38
N SER A 81 -4.84 1.32 24.53
CA SER A 81 -5.02 0.70 25.86
C SER A 81 -3.72 0.47 26.62
N LEU A 82 -2.56 0.43 25.94
CA LEU A 82 -1.25 0.35 26.59
C LEU A 82 -0.77 1.72 27.13
N PHE A 83 -1.29 2.81 26.58
CA PHE A 83 -0.95 4.19 26.98
C PHE A 83 -1.93 4.80 27.99
N ARG A 84 -3.06 4.13 28.24
CA ARG A 84 -4.06 4.52 29.24
C ARG A 84 -3.80 3.80 30.56
#